data_AF-A0A2N3I8I3-F1
#
_entry.id   AF-A0A2N3I8I3-F1
#
_cell.length_a   1.000
_cell.length_b   1.000
_cell.length_c   1.000
_cell.angle_alpha   90.00
_cell.angle_beta   90.00
_cell.angle_gamma   90.00
#
_symmetry.space_group_name_H-M   'P 1'
#
loop_
_entity.id
_entity.type
_entity.pdbx_description
1 polymer ?
#
loop_
_entity_poly.entity_id
_entity_poly.type
_entity_poly.pdbx_seq_one_letter_code
_entity_poly.pdbx_strand_id
1 'polypeptide(L)'
;MKINIKEDLSYLISLLKSERDSIVANRIRCLVLLKEEKFKKRKDLAANLCISYASLKRWLKIYRESGFAALLCIKQSTGRKNSITEEVHNALFERLHDSESAFISYKEVVLWLEESYKIEVKYETLRTYMIRHFKSKLKSPRKSHYKKDEQAVEVFKKTS
;
A
#
# COMPACT_ATOMS: atom_id res chain seq x y z
N MET A 1 -28.40 -13.54 -24.82
CA MET A 1 -27.77 -13.39 -23.49
C MET A 1 -28.20 -12.05 -22.90
N LYS A 2 -29.28 -11.99 -22.12
CA LYS A 2 -29.81 -10.71 -21.61
C LYS A 2 -29.26 -10.43 -20.22
N ILE A 3 -28.48 -9.37 -20.08
CA ILE A 3 -28.22 -8.72 -18.79
C ILE A 3 -29.06 -7.46 -18.81
N ASN A 4 -29.91 -7.27 -17.80
CA ASN A 4 -30.71 -6.05 -17.71
C ASN A 4 -29.80 -4.91 -17.23
N ILE A 5 -29.39 -4.06 -18.16
CA ILE A 5 -28.56 -2.88 -17.86
C ILE A 5 -29.52 -1.73 -17.50
N LYS A 6 -29.47 -1.28 -16.25
CA LYS A 6 -30.40 -0.27 -15.72
C LYS A 6 -30.11 1.14 -16.23
N GLU A 7 -28.83 1.45 -16.48
CA GLU A 7 -28.37 2.78 -16.83
C GLU A 7 -28.69 3.12 -18.28
N ASP A 8 -29.05 4.38 -18.55
CA ASP A 8 -29.35 4.85 -19.90
C ASP A 8 -28.11 4.87 -20.81
N LEU A 9 -28.31 4.65 -22.12
CA LEU A 9 -27.22 4.63 -23.09
C LEU A 9 -26.53 6.00 -23.23
N SER A 10 -27.31 7.09 -23.21
CA SER A 10 -26.77 8.46 -23.26
C SER A 10 -25.89 8.73 -22.05
N TYR A 11 -26.34 8.33 -20.86
CA TYR A 11 -25.59 8.46 -19.61
C TYR A 11 -24.26 7.69 -19.64
N LEU A 12 -24.25 6.46 -20.14
CA LEU A 12 -23.01 5.66 -20.25
C LEU A 12 -22.01 6.28 -21.23
N ILE A 13 -22.49 6.84 -22.35
CA ILE A 13 -21.63 7.51 -23.34
C ILE A 13 -21.05 8.80 -22.78
N SER A 14 -21.85 9.63 -22.08
CA SER A 14 -21.34 10.84 -21.45
C SER A 14 -20.28 10.51 -20.40
N LEU A 15 -20.53 9.49 -19.57
CA LEU A 15 -19.58 9.08 -18.54
C LEU A 15 -18.28 8.53 -19.14
N LEU A 16 -18.37 7.75 -20.22
CA LEU A 16 -17.21 7.23 -20.93
C LEU A 16 -16.31 8.35 -21.47
N LYS A 17 -16.89 9.48 -21.90
CA LYS A 17 -16.14 10.65 -22.39
C LYS A 17 -15.45 11.42 -21.26
N SER A 18 -16.04 11.45 -20.07
CA SER A 18 -15.47 12.15 -18.91
C SER A 18 -14.41 11.34 -18.16
N GLU A 19 -14.47 10.01 -18.26
CA GLU A 19 -13.61 9.11 -17.48
C GLU A 19 -12.15 9.16 -17.94
N ARG A 20 -11.23 9.30 -16.99
CA ARG A 20 -9.78 9.37 -17.25
C ARG A 20 -9.11 8.02 -17.01
N ASP A 21 -9.64 7.20 -16.12
CA ASP A 21 -9.07 5.88 -15.84
C ASP A 21 -9.42 4.88 -16.95
N SER A 22 -8.40 4.34 -17.61
CA SER A 22 -8.58 3.43 -18.76
C SER A 22 -9.27 2.11 -18.39
N ILE A 23 -9.11 1.63 -17.16
CA ILE A 23 -9.75 0.41 -16.66
C ILE A 23 -11.24 0.68 -16.44
N VAL A 24 -11.58 1.79 -15.79
CA VAL A 24 -12.97 2.20 -15.55
C VAL A 24 -13.67 2.48 -16.88
N ALA A 25 -13.01 3.20 -17.79
CA ALA A 25 -13.50 3.47 -19.14
C ALA A 25 -13.81 2.18 -19.91
N ASN A 26 -12.94 1.16 -19.84
CA ASN A 26 -13.20 -0.14 -20.48
C ASN A 26 -14.40 -0.88 -19.88
N ARG A 27 -14.63 -0.77 -18.56
CA ARG A 27 -15.82 -1.35 -17.91
C ARG A 27 -17.10 -0.64 -18.36
N ILE A 28 -17.08 0.68 -18.50
CA ILE A 28 -18.21 1.46 -19.03
C ILE A 28 -18.45 1.11 -20.50
N ARG A 29 -17.40 1.07 -21.33
CA ARG A 29 -17.47 0.68 -22.75
C ARG A 29 -18.07 -0.72 -22.92
N CYS A 30 -17.74 -1.66 -22.03
CA CYS A 30 -18.36 -2.98 -22.01
C CYS A 30 -19.89 -2.91 -21.86
N LEU A 31 -20.42 -2.05 -20.99
CA LEU A 31 -21.86 -1.91 -20.80
C LEU A 31 -22.53 -1.24 -22.01
N VAL A 32 -21.89 -0.23 -22.61
CA VAL A 32 -22.36 0.40 -23.84
C VAL A 32 -22.51 -0.64 -24.96
N LEU A 33 -21.45 -1.41 -25.23
CA LEU A 33 -21.46 -2.42 -26.29
C LEU A 33 -22.46 -3.55 -26.05
N LEU A 34 -22.75 -3.88 -24.79
CA LEU A 34 -23.79 -4.84 -24.44
C LEU A 34 -25.20 -4.28 -24.65
N LYS A 35 -25.42 -2.99 -24.36
CA LYS A 35 -26.71 -2.33 -24.55
C LYS A 35 -27.01 -2.07 -26.03
N GLU A 36 -26.00 -1.81 -26.84
CA GLU A 36 -26.11 -1.70 -28.30
C GLU A 36 -26.26 -3.07 -29.00
N GLU A 37 -26.15 -4.18 -28.27
CA GLU A 37 -26.21 -5.56 -28.79
C GLU A 37 -25.26 -5.84 -29.99
N LYS A 38 -24.15 -5.10 -30.10
CA LYS A 38 -23.21 -5.16 -31.25
C LYS A 38 -22.56 -6.54 -31.47
N PHE A 39 -22.47 -7.36 -30.42
CA PHE A 39 -21.81 -8.66 -30.47
C PHE A 39 -22.76 -9.80 -30.09
N LYS A 40 -22.85 -10.81 -30.96
CA LYS A 40 -23.65 -12.02 -30.70
C LYS A 40 -23.03 -12.90 -29.61
N LYS A 41 -21.70 -12.98 -29.55
CA LYS A 41 -20.95 -13.78 -28.56
C LYS A 41 -20.14 -12.90 -27.62
N ARG A 42 -20.15 -13.24 -26.33
CA ARG A 42 -19.33 -12.55 -25.31
C ARG A 42 -17.82 -12.69 -25.54
N LYS A 43 -17.39 -13.76 -26.21
CA LYS A 43 -15.97 -13.96 -26.55
C LYS A 43 -15.48 -12.88 -27.52
N ASP A 44 -16.31 -12.51 -28.49
CA ASP A 44 -15.99 -11.48 -29.50
C ASP A 44 -15.97 -10.08 -28.86
N LEU A 45 -16.89 -9.82 -27.93
CA LEU A 45 -16.87 -8.61 -27.10
C LEU A 45 -15.58 -8.50 -26.27
N ALA A 46 -15.14 -9.58 -25.64
CA ALA A 46 -13.90 -9.60 -24.87
C ALA A 46 -12.68 -9.31 -25.76
N ALA A 47 -12.65 -9.91 -26.97
CA ALA A 47 -11.61 -9.66 -27.95
C ALA A 47 -11.58 -8.20 -28.42
N ASN A 48 -12.74 -7.59 -28.66
CA ASN A 48 -12.84 -6.17 -29.04
C ASN A 48 -12.34 -5.21 -27.95
N LEU A 49 -12.55 -5.55 -26.68
CA LEU A 49 -12.06 -4.79 -25.53
C LEU A 49 -10.61 -5.14 -25.14
N CYS A 50 -9.94 -6.03 -25.88
CA CYS A 50 -8.60 -6.54 -25.59
C CYS A 50 -8.46 -7.13 -24.17
N ILE A 51 -9.52 -7.76 -23.65
CA ILE A 51 -9.53 -8.40 -22.32
C ILE A 51 -9.76 -9.91 -22.42
N SER A 52 -9.36 -10.64 -21.37
CA SER A 52 -9.66 -12.07 -21.29
C SER A 52 -11.16 -12.31 -21.05
N TYR A 53 -11.69 -13.41 -21.60
CA TYR A 53 -13.09 -13.82 -21.37
C TYR A 53 -13.42 -14.01 -19.89
N ALA A 54 -12.45 -14.48 -19.10
CA ALA A 54 -12.59 -14.61 -17.65
C ALA A 54 -12.80 -13.25 -16.96
N SER A 55 -12.06 -12.22 -17.39
CA SER A 55 -12.20 -10.85 -16.87
C SER A 55 -13.58 -10.28 -17.18
N LEU A 56 -14.05 -10.44 -18.43
CA LEU A 56 -15.40 -10.06 -18.82
C LEU A 56 -16.46 -10.77 -17.96
N LYS A 57 -16.34 -12.10 -17.78
CA LYS A 57 -17.26 -12.88 -16.95
C LYS A 57 -17.29 -12.36 -15.51
N ARG A 58 -16.12 -11.99 -14.95
CA ARG A 58 -16.01 -11.40 -13.60
C ARG A 58 -16.72 -10.04 -13.52
N TRP A 59 -16.54 -9.16 -14.50
CA TRP A 59 -17.21 -7.86 -14.56
C TRP A 59 -18.73 -8.02 -14.59
N LEU A 60 -19.25 -8.90 -15.44
CA LEU A 60 -20.69 -9.16 -15.55
C LEU A 60 -21.29 -9.86 -14.32
N LYS A 61 -20.45 -10.53 -13.52
CA LYS A 61 -20.84 -11.07 -12.21
C LYS A 61 -20.96 -9.93 -11.19
N ILE A 62 -19.91 -9.09 -11.07
CA ILE A 62 -19.89 -7.93 -10.16
C ILE A 62 -21.06 -6.99 -10.43
N TYR A 63 -21.33 -6.67 -11.71
CA TYR A 63 -22.45 -5.80 -12.07
C TYR A 63 -23.81 -6.40 -11.67
N ARG A 64 -23.99 -7.71 -11.81
CA ARG A 64 -25.24 -8.38 -11.42
C ARG A 64 -25.44 -8.46 -9.90
N GLU A 65 -24.36 -8.69 -9.16
CA GLU A 65 -24.43 -8.91 -7.71
C GLU A 65 -24.41 -7.58 -6.92
N SER A 66 -23.67 -6.58 -7.40
CA SER A 66 -23.39 -5.36 -6.63
C SER A 66 -23.66 -4.07 -7.42
N GLY A 67 -24.11 -4.16 -8.66
CA GLY A 67 -24.52 -3.02 -9.48
C GLY A 67 -23.39 -2.22 -10.11
N PHE A 68 -23.75 -1.06 -10.66
CA PHE A 68 -22.88 -0.20 -11.45
C PHE A 68 -21.74 0.42 -10.64
N ALA A 69 -22.02 0.97 -9.46
CA ALA A 69 -20.99 1.59 -8.62
C ALA A 69 -19.87 0.59 -8.25
N ALA A 70 -20.24 -0.65 -7.92
CA ALA A 70 -19.28 -1.71 -7.62
C ALA A 70 -18.46 -2.13 -8.86
N LEU A 71 -19.07 -2.07 -10.05
CA LEU A 71 -18.33 -2.31 -11.29
C LEU A 71 -17.28 -1.21 -11.53
N LEU A 72 -17.54 0.06 -11.18
CA LEU A 72 -16.55 1.13 -11.37
C LEU A 72 -15.46 1.13 -10.28
N CYS A 73 -15.76 0.60 -9.09
CA CYS A 73 -14.79 0.53 -8.00
C CYS A 73 -13.58 -0.36 -8.37
N ILE A 74 -12.39 0.24 -8.37
CA ILE A 74 -11.12 -0.49 -8.44
C ILE A 74 -10.67 -0.77 -7.01
N LYS A 75 -10.89 -2.01 -6.56
CA LYS A 75 -10.36 -2.47 -5.28
C LYS A 75 -8.83 -2.53 -5.37
N GLN A 76 -8.16 -1.65 -4.64
CA GLN A 76 -6.74 -1.80 -4.39
C GLN A 76 -6.54 -2.85 -3.31
N SER A 77 -5.60 -3.77 -3.53
CA SER A 77 -5.16 -4.64 -2.46
C SER A 77 -4.44 -3.79 -1.43
N THR A 78 -4.86 -3.83 -0.18
CA THR A 78 -4.18 -3.15 0.94
C THR A 78 -2.84 -3.79 1.30
N GLY A 79 -2.39 -4.78 0.51
CA GLY A 79 -1.17 -5.53 0.76
C GLY A 79 -1.27 -6.45 1.98
N ARG A 80 -0.12 -6.98 2.40
CA ARG A 80 0.00 -7.77 3.63
C ARG A 80 -0.22 -6.85 4.83
N LYS A 81 -1.04 -7.28 5.78
CA LYS A 81 -1.22 -6.57 7.06
C LYS A 81 0.13 -6.42 7.76
N ASN A 82 0.41 -5.23 8.29
CA ASN A 82 1.61 -4.98 9.08
C ASN A 82 1.58 -5.82 10.36
N SER A 83 2.72 -6.37 10.77
CA SER A 83 2.84 -7.11 12.03
C SER A 83 2.74 -6.20 13.26
N ILE A 84 2.94 -4.89 13.08
CA ILE A 84 2.87 -3.89 14.14
C ILE A 84 1.45 -3.32 14.17
N THR A 85 0.74 -3.53 15.27
CA THR A 85 -0.61 -3.01 15.53
C THR A 85 -0.57 -1.51 15.86
N GLU A 86 -1.74 -0.85 15.81
CA GLU A 86 -1.86 0.57 16.17
C GLU A 86 -1.49 0.83 17.64
N GLU A 87 -1.83 -0.09 18.54
CA GLU A 87 -1.44 -0.04 19.95
C GLU A 87 0.08 0.00 20.11
N VAL A 88 0.79 -0.93 19.45
CA VAL A 88 2.25 -1.01 19.50
C VAL A 88 2.89 0.22 18.85
N HIS A 89 2.28 0.75 17.79
CA HIS A 89 2.73 1.99 17.17
C HIS A 89 2.70 3.16 18.15
N ASN A 90 1.61 3.32 18.91
CA ASN A 90 1.46 4.40 19.88
C ASN A 90 2.44 4.23 21.05
N ALA A 91 2.61 3.02 21.57
CA ALA A 91 3.56 2.76 22.64
C ALA A 91 5.01 3.02 22.21
N LEU A 92 5.38 2.67 20.96
CA LEU A 92 6.66 3.07 20.37
C LEU A 92 6.78 4.59 20.29
N PHE A 93 5.73 5.29 19.83
CA PHE A 93 5.74 6.74 19.69
C PHE A 93 5.99 7.45 21.03
N GLU A 94 5.26 7.07 22.09
CA GLU A 94 5.40 7.64 23.43
C GLU A 94 6.82 7.43 23.97
N ARG A 95 7.33 6.20 23.85
CA ARG A 95 8.66 5.86 24.36
C ARG A 95 9.81 6.50 23.57
N LEU A 96 9.62 6.78 22.28
CA LEU A 96 10.60 7.55 21.51
C LEU A 96 10.62 9.04 21.90
N HIS A 97 9.53 9.58 22.46
CA HIS A 97 9.45 10.97 22.91
C HIS A 97 9.88 11.15 24.38
N ASP A 98 9.93 10.08 25.15
CA ASP A 98 10.49 10.10 26.50
C ASP A 98 12.02 10.13 26.47
N SER A 99 12.60 11.18 27.06
CA SER A 99 14.05 11.37 27.13
C SER A 99 14.74 10.43 28.12
N GLU A 100 14.03 9.88 29.10
CA GLU A 100 14.64 9.00 30.12
C GLU A 100 14.66 7.53 29.71
N SER A 101 13.71 7.10 28.88
CA SER A 101 13.56 5.68 28.46
C SER A 101 13.75 5.44 26.96
N ALA A 102 14.40 6.39 26.27
CA ALA A 102 14.65 6.33 24.84
C ALA A 102 15.52 5.13 24.43
N PHE A 103 15.16 4.51 23.30
CA PHE A 103 15.91 3.39 22.75
C PHE A 103 17.28 3.82 22.21
N ILE A 104 18.32 3.08 22.57
CA ILE A 104 19.69 3.30 22.10
C ILE A 104 19.89 2.68 20.73
N SER A 105 19.24 1.53 20.46
CA SER A 105 19.37 0.84 19.18
C SER A 105 18.08 0.16 18.71
N TYR A 106 17.97 -0.08 17.41
CA TYR A 106 16.86 -0.86 16.85
C TYR A 106 16.80 -2.29 17.39
N LYS A 107 17.91 -2.85 17.89
CA LYS A 107 17.93 -4.19 18.50
C LYS A 107 17.18 -4.20 19.84
N GLU A 108 17.32 -3.14 20.63
CA GLU A 108 16.57 -2.99 21.89
C GLU A 108 15.08 -2.87 21.62
N VAL A 109 14.70 -2.19 20.52
CA VAL A 109 13.29 -2.13 20.13
C VAL A 109 12.75 -3.51 19.74
N VAL A 110 13.53 -4.35 19.04
CA VAL A 110 13.12 -5.74 18.74
C VAL A 110 12.90 -6.51 20.04
N LEU A 111 13.86 -6.45 20.97
CA LEU A 111 13.77 -7.17 22.24
C LEU A 111 12.57 -6.69 23.07
N TRP A 112 12.34 -5.38 23.13
CA TRP A 112 11.22 -4.82 23.86
C TRP A 112 9.86 -5.23 23.28
N LEU A 113 9.74 -5.31 21.95
CA LEU A 113 8.53 -5.79 21.29
C LEU A 113 8.27 -7.28 21.57
N GLU A 114 9.33 -8.08 21.64
CA GLU A 114 9.25 -9.49 22.00
C GLU A 114 8.83 -9.68 23.46
N GLU A 115 9.40 -8.90 24.39
CA GLU A 115 9.11 -9.00 25.82
C GLU A 115 7.72 -8.46 26.19
N SER A 116 7.36 -7.28 25.66
CA SER A 116 6.14 -6.57 26.09
C SER A 116 4.90 -6.99 25.30
N TYR A 117 5.07 -7.29 24.02
CA TYR A 117 3.95 -7.58 23.11
C TYR A 117 3.99 -8.99 22.50
N LYS A 118 5.05 -9.77 22.76
CA LYS A 118 5.27 -11.11 22.16
C LYS A 118 5.24 -11.09 20.63
N ILE A 119 5.72 -9.99 20.04
CA ILE A 119 5.77 -9.83 18.59
C ILE A 119 7.19 -10.06 18.11
N GLU A 120 7.41 -11.18 17.43
CA GLU A 120 8.68 -11.45 16.76
C GLU A 120 8.74 -10.67 15.43
N VAL A 121 9.58 -9.63 15.37
CA VAL A 121 9.79 -8.83 14.17
C VAL A 121 11.24 -8.92 13.73
N LYS A 122 11.46 -9.23 12.45
CA LYS A 122 12.80 -9.16 11.86
C LYS A 122 13.36 -7.75 11.98
N TYR A 123 14.63 -7.65 12.37
CA TYR A 123 15.34 -6.37 12.53
C TYR A 123 15.12 -5.40 11.36
N GLU A 124 15.28 -5.85 10.11
CA GLU A 124 15.14 -4.98 8.94
C GLU A 124 13.70 -4.48 8.73
N THR A 125 12.71 -5.31 9.09
CA THR A 125 11.30 -4.92 9.03
C THR A 125 11.01 -3.84 10.05
N LEU A 126 11.49 -4.01 11.28
CA LEU A 126 11.34 -3.00 12.32
C LEU A 126 12.07 -1.70 11.96
N ARG A 127 13.32 -1.80 11.52
CA ARG A 127 14.12 -0.65 11.10
C ARG A 127 13.43 0.14 9.97
N THR A 128 12.96 -0.55 8.93
CA THR A 128 12.24 0.08 7.82
C THR A 128 10.95 0.75 8.30
N TYR A 129 10.23 0.08 9.19
CA TYR A 129 9.02 0.62 9.80
C TYR A 129 9.31 1.90 10.59
N MET A 130 10.29 1.87 11.49
CA MET A 130 10.63 3.03 12.33
C MET A 130 11.12 4.23 11.49
N ILE A 131 11.91 3.99 10.44
CA ILE A 131 12.33 5.05 9.51
C ILE A 131 11.13 5.61 8.73
N ARG A 132 10.22 4.75 8.26
CA ARG A 132 9.06 5.19 7.46
C ARG A 132 8.11 6.05 8.30
N HIS A 133 7.80 5.60 9.51
CA HIS A 133 6.75 6.15 10.36
C HIS A 133 7.25 7.22 11.34
N PHE A 134 8.37 6.99 12.02
CA PHE A 134 8.90 7.91 13.05
C PHE A 134 10.08 8.75 12.55
N LYS A 135 10.54 8.54 11.30
CA LYS A 135 11.73 9.20 10.74
C LYS A 135 12.99 9.03 11.62
N SER A 136 13.04 7.92 12.36
CA SER A 136 14.12 7.64 13.31
C SER A 136 15.46 7.48 12.58
N LYS A 137 16.53 7.96 13.22
CA LYS A 137 17.90 7.81 12.72
C LYS A 137 18.83 7.49 13.88
N LEU A 138 19.60 6.41 13.76
CA LEU A 138 20.64 6.10 14.73
C LEU A 138 21.71 7.19 14.68
N LYS A 139 22.00 7.80 15.82
CA LYS A 139 23.13 8.71 15.96
C LYS A 139 24.40 7.87 15.93
N SER A 140 25.26 8.09 14.94
CA SER A 140 26.57 7.46 14.86
C SER A 140 27.67 8.52 15.01
N PRO A 141 28.78 8.22 15.70
CA PRO A 141 29.93 9.11 15.72
C PRO A 141 30.50 9.28 14.31
N ARG A 142 31.14 10.42 14.05
CA ARG A 142 31.87 10.63 12.80
C ARG A 142 33.05 9.67 12.75
N LYS A 143 33.27 9.03 11.59
CA LYS A 143 34.44 8.18 11.36
C LYS A 143 35.72 8.98 11.64
N SER A 144 36.55 8.48 12.55
CA SER A 144 37.90 9.00 12.76
C SER A 144 38.84 8.49 11.67
N HIS A 145 39.90 9.25 11.38
CA HIS A 145 40.96 8.79 10.50
C HIS A 145 41.69 7.59 11.13
N TYR A 146 42.05 6.58 10.33
CA TYR A 146 42.65 5.34 10.85
C TYR A 146 44.06 5.52 11.41
N LYS A 147 44.80 6.54 10.95
CA LYS A 147 46.12 6.95 11.50
C LYS A 147 46.02 7.98 12.63
N LYS A 148 44.86 8.11 13.26
CA LYS A 148 44.70 9.07 14.35
C LYS A 148 45.54 8.58 15.53
N ASP A 149 46.44 9.43 16.00
CA ASP A 149 47.26 9.15 17.18
C ASP A 149 46.38 9.11 18.44
N GLU A 150 46.39 7.99 19.14
CA GLU A 150 45.60 7.76 20.36
C GLU A 150 46.10 8.64 21.52
N GLN A 151 47.41 8.87 21.61
CA GLN A 151 48.02 9.66 22.68
C GLN A 151 47.62 11.14 22.57
N ALA A 152 47.61 11.69 21.36
CA ALA A 152 47.14 13.05 21.10
C ALA A 152 45.64 13.26 21.41
N VAL A 153 44.81 12.21 21.28
CA VAL A 153 43.38 12.25 21.61
C VAL A 153 43.15 12.32 23.11
N GLU A 154 43.92 11.57 23.90
CA GLU A 154 43.82 11.62 25.35
C GLU A 154 44.24 12.98 25.91
N VAL A 155 45.29 13.58 25.37
CA VAL A 155 45.72 14.93 25.76
C VAL A 155 44.63 15.95 25.45
N PHE A 156 44.03 15.91 24.26
CA PHE A 156 42.96 16.85 23.90
C PHE A 156 41.70 16.72 24.77
N LYS A 157 41.34 15.50 25.20
CA LYS A 157 40.17 15.28 26.08
C LYS A 157 40.38 15.75 27.52
N LYS A 158 41.62 15.86 28.00
CA LYS A 158 41.97 16.21 29.39
C LYS A 158 42.10 17.72 29.62
N THR A 159 42.09 18.55 28.57
CA THR A 159 42.26 20.01 28.64
C THR A 159 40.94 20.78 28.61
N SER A 160 39.82 20.17 29.00
CA SER A 160 38.52 20.84 29.20
C SER A 160 38.04 20.66 30.62
#